data_AF-A0A4Y8I2J7-F1
#
_entry.id   AF-A0A4Y8I2J7-F1
#
_cell.length_a   1.000
_cell.length_b   1.000
_cell.length_c   1.000
_cell.angle_alpha   90.00
_cell.angle_beta   90.00
_cell.angle_gamma   90.00
#
_symmetry.space_group_name_H-M   'P 1'
#
loop_
_entity.id
_entity.type
_entity.pdbx_description
1 polymer ?
#
loop_
_entity_poly.entity_id
_entity_poly.type
_entity_poly.pdbx_seq_one_letter_code
_entity_poly.pdbx_strand_id
1 'polypeptide(L)'
;HGGYSGVLKNALDLMGFNEFQGKMIGLLGVAGGSMGAANSLNSLQTVGRTLRAWVVPFQVSIASAFEEFDKEGNLKNRVLEQRVKQLGEKVTRFAYLHKIGKSEEFLNAWQVAPVNPGGERKVKKGNRI
;
A
#
# COMPACT_ATOMS: atom_id res chain seq x y z
N HIS A 1 16.53 -5.09 12.14
CA HIS A 1 17.05 -5.75 10.93
C HIS A 1 16.40 -5.28 9.63
N GLY A 2 16.05 -3.99 9.48
CA GLY A 2 15.58 -3.42 8.21
C GLY A 2 14.24 -3.93 7.65
N GLY A 3 13.72 -5.08 8.10
CA GLY A 3 12.40 -5.62 7.77
C GLY A 3 11.34 -5.31 8.82
N TYR A 4 10.10 -5.73 8.57
CA TYR A 4 9.00 -5.61 9.52
C TYR A 4 9.20 -6.55 10.72
N SER A 5 8.52 -6.27 11.84
CA SER A 5 8.75 -6.97 13.10
C SER A 5 8.28 -8.44 13.05
N GLY A 6 8.95 -9.30 13.82
CA GLY A 6 8.51 -10.69 13.99
C GLY A 6 7.12 -10.81 14.62
N VAL A 7 6.74 -9.86 15.48
CA VAL A 7 5.38 -9.77 16.04
C VAL A 7 4.34 -9.56 14.93
N LEU A 8 4.61 -8.64 13.99
CA LEU A 8 3.71 -8.43 12.86
C LEU A 8 3.67 -9.63 11.92
N LYS A 9 4.83 -10.30 11.69
CA LYS A 9 4.88 -11.55 10.93
C LYS A 9 3.99 -12.63 11.56
N ASN A 10 4.11 -12.84 12.87
CA ASN A 10 3.31 -13.84 13.59
C ASN A 10 1.82 -13.52 13.50
N ALA A 11 1.42 -12.26 13.61
CA ALA A 11 0.02 -11.86 13.44
C ALA A 11 -0.48 -12.14 12.00
N LEU A 12 0.32 -11.82 10.98
CA LEU A 12 0.00 -12.11 9.59
C LEU A 12 -0.08 -13.61 9.30
N ASP A 13 0.71 -14.44 9.98
CA ASP A 13 0.68 -15.89 9.81
C ASP A 13 -0.59 -16.55 10.36
N LEU A 14 -1.24 -15.89 11.33
CA LEU A 14 -2.54 -16.32 11.86
C LEU A 14 -3.72 -15.81 11.04
N MET A 15 -3.48 -14.90 10.09
CA MET A 15 -4.49 -14.34 9.21
C MET A 15 -4.37 -14.96 7.81
N GLY A 16 -5.50 -15.20 7.16
CA GLY A 16 -5.57 -15.75 5.81
C GLY A 16 -6.11 -14.75 4.80
N PHE A 17 -6.57 -15.28 3.66
CA PHE A 17 -7.19 -14.48 2.62
C PHE A 17 -8.51 -13.84 3.08
N ASN A 18 -9.30 -14.51 3.92
CA ASN A 18 -10.62 -14.04 4.33
C ASN A 18 -10.55 -12.70 5.08
N GLU A 19 -9.46 -12.47 5.81
CA GLU A 19 -9.26 -11.29 6.63
C GLU A 19 -8.82 -10.08 5.80
N PHE A 20 -8.24 -10.28 4.62
CA PHE A 20 -7.56 -9.22 3.85
C PHE A 20 -8.06 -9.04 2.42
N GLN A 21 -8.63 -10.07 1.80
CA GLN A 21 -9.05 -10.04 0.40
C GLN A 21 -10.04 -8.89 0.15
N GLY A 22 -9.73 -8.05 -0.83
CA GLY A 22 -10.56 -6.92 -1.23
C GLY A 22 -10.57 -5.74 -0.24
N LYS A 23 -9.85 -5.81 0.89
CA LYS A 23 -9.77 -4.70 1.85
C LYS A 23 -8.73 -3.67 1.40
N MET A 24 -9.04 -2.39 1.66
CA MET A 24 -8.09 -1.29 1.51
C MET A 24 -7.16 -1.23 2.72
N ILE A 25 -5.85 -1.18 2.48
CA ILE A 25 -4.82 -1.12 3.54
C ILE A 25 -3.93 0.10 3.32
N GLY A 26 -3.69 0.88 4.37
CA GLY A 26 -2.64 1.90 4.40
C GLY A 26 -1.43 1.40 5.18
N LEU A 27 -0.22 1.75 4.72
CA LEU A 27 1.01 1.35 5.40
C LEU A 27 1.70 2.56 6.04
N LEU A 28 1.93 2.43 7.36
CA LEU A 28 2.71 3.36 8.17
C LEU A 28 3.78 2.57 8.91
N GLY A 29 5.03 3.01 8.77
CA GLY A 29 6.19 2.36 9.37
C GLY A 29 6.94 3.34 10.26
N VAL A 30 7.44 2.83 11.39
CA VAL A 30 8.22 3.60 12.36
C VAL A 30 9.57 2.93 12.55
N ALA A 31 10.65 3.70 12.53
CA ALA A 31 12.00 3.22 12.78
C ALA A 31 12.75 4.16 13.73
N GLY A 32 13.57 3.58 14.60
CA GLY A 32 14.49 4.34 15.46
C GLY A 32 15.70 4.89 14.70
N GLY A 33 16.05 4.35 13.53
CA GLY A 33 17.18 4.82 12.72
C GLY A 33 16.76 5.84 11.67
N SER A 34 17.76 6.57 11.14
CA SER A 34 17.59 7.59 10.09
C SER A 34 17.14 7.03 8.73
N MET A 35 17.37 5.73 8.48
CA MET A 35 16.93 5.06 7.25
C MET A 35 15.40 4.88 7.15
N GLY A 36 14.66 5.11 8.24
CA GLY A 36 13.22 4.90 8.25
C GLY A 36 12.82 3.44 8.09
N ALA A 37 11.55 3.22 7.76
CA ALA A 37 10.92 1.90 7.63
C ALA A 37 10.64 1.51 6.17
N ALA A 38 11.32 2.13 5.19
CA ALA A 38 11.04 1.94 3.76
C ALA A 38 11.09 0.47 3.31
N ASN A 39 12.12 -0.27 3.72
CA ASN A 39 12.26 -1.69 3.39
C ASN A 39 11.15 -2.56 3.98
N SER A 40 10.77 -2.28 5.24
CA SER A 40 9.64 -2.93 5.91
C SER A 40 8.33 -2.66 5.18
N LEU A 41 8.09 -1.41 4.76
CA LEU A 41 6.90 -1.00 4.03
C LEU A 41 6.82 -1.67 2.65
N ASN A 42 7.93 -1.70 1.91
CA ASN A 42 7.98 -2.38 0.61
C ASN A 42 7.66 -3.88 0.75
N SER A 43 8.21 -4.52 1.78
CA SER A 43 7.92 -5.93 2.07
C SER A 43 6.44 -6.15 2.42
N LEU A 44 5.85 -5.27 3.24
CA LEU A 44 4.43 -5.32 3.59
C LEU A 44 3.52 -5.06 2.39
N GLN A 45 3.95 -4.24 1.43
CA GLN A 45 3.23 -4.05 0.18
C GLN A 45 3.18 -5.35 -0.63
N THR A 46 4.29 -6.08 -0.71
CA THR A 46 4.32 -7.42 -1.32
C THR A 46 3.40 -8.39 -0.59
N VAL A 47 3.43 -8.41 0.74
CA VAL A 47 2.54 -9.28 1.55
C VAL A 47 1.07 -8.94 1.33
N GLY A 48 0.69 -7.66 1.39
CA GLY A 48 -0.69 -7.23 1.14
C GLY A 48 -1.19 -7.63 -0.25
N ARG A 49 -0.33 -7.52 -1.28
CA ARG A 49 -0.65 -7.99 -2.63
C ARG A 49 -0.87 -9.51 -2.66
N THR A 50 -0.02 -10.28 -1.99
CA THR A 50 -0.18 -11.75 -1.87
C THR A 50 -1.50 -12.11 -1.21
N LEU A 51 -1.91 -11.37 -0.19
CA LEU A 51 -3.19 -11.53 0.52
C LEU A 51 -4.40 -10.97 -0.25
N ARG A 52 -4.21 -10.53 -1.50
CA ARG A 52 -5.25 -9.93 -2.37
C ARG A 52 -5.91 -8.69 -1.76
N ALA A 53 -5.18 -7.98 -0.92
CA ALA A 53 -5.59 -6.68 -0.41
C ALA A 53 -5.20 -5.56 -1.38
N TRP A 54 -5.94 -4.47 -1.31
CA TRP A 54 -5.64 -3.25 -2.04
C TRP A 54 -4.80 -2.33 -1.16
N VAL A 55 -3.48 -2.39 -1.34
CA VAL A 55 -2.56 -1.51 -0.61
C VAL A 55 -2.54 -0.13 -1.26
N VAL A 56 -2.86 0.91 -0.50
CA VAL A 56 -2.81 2.30 -0.98
C VAL A 56 -1.36 2.66 -1.33
N PRO A 57 -1.09 3.24 -2.53
CA PRO A 57 0.28 3.57 -2.95
C PRO A 57 0.98 4.61 -2.06
N PHE A 58 0.21 5.50 -1.45
CA PHE A 58 0.74 6.47 -0.50
C PHE A 58 1.06 5.78 0.81
N GLN A 59 2.31 5.94 1.29
CA GLN A 59 2.81 5.33 2.52
C GLN A 59 3.59 6.36 3.34
N VAL A 60 3.64 6.11 4.65
CA VAL A 60 4.34 6.99 5.60
C VAL A 60 5.43 6.22 6.32
N SER A 61 6.65 6.77 6.29
CA SER A 61 7.79 6.25 7.05
C SER A 61 8.26 7.33 8.02
N ILE A 62 8.24 7.02 9.31
CA ILE A 62 8.78 7.84 10.38
C ILE A 62 10.18 7.33 10.71
N ALA A 63 11.20 8.13 10.40
CA ALA A 63 12.59 7.87 10.77
C ALA A 63 12.91 8.56 12.11
N SER A 64 13.99 8.13 12.78
CA SER A 64 14.42 8.71 14.06
C SER A 64 13.27 8.94 15.04
N ALA A 65 12.37 7.96 15.18
CA ALA A 65 11.07 8.17 15.82
C ALA A 65 11.15 8.74 17.25
N PHE A 66 12.22 8.43 17.99
CA PHE A 66 12.47 9.00 19.32
C PHE A 66 12.59 10.54 19.32
N GLU A 67 12.93 11.14 18.18
CA GLU A 67 13.00 12.58 17.97
C GLU A 67 11.72 13.18 17.41
N GLU A 68 10.77 12.37 16.95
CA GLU A 68 9.56 12.84 16.26
C GLU A 68 8.34 12.91 17.18
N PHE A 69 8.33 12.15 18.28
CA PHE A 69 7.24 12.15 19.26
C PHE A 69 7.58 12.96 20.52
N ASP A 70 6.57 13.59 21.12
CA ASP A 70 6.66 14.18 22.46
C ASP A 70 6.39 13.14 23.56
N LYS A 71 6.44 13.56 24.83
CA LYS A 71 6.23 12.67 25.98
C LYS A 71 4.78 12.20 26.12
N GLU A 72 3.84 12.92 25.52
CA GLU A 72 2.42 12.59 25.42
C GLU A 72 2.11 11.66 24.23
N GLY A 73 3.08 11.42 23.35
CA GLY A 73 2.95 10.55 22.17
C GLY A 73 2.43 11.26 20.91
N ASN A 74 2.42 12.60 20.88
CA ASN A 74 2.05 13.36 19.68
C ASN A 74 3.26 13.58 18.77
N LEU A 75 3.01 13.70 17.47
CA LEU A 75 4.02 14.11 16.50
C LEU A 75 4.35 15.59 16.69
N LYS A 76 5.62 15.90 16.90
CA LYS A 76 6.14 17.27 16.98
C LYS A 76 6.21 17.94 15.61
N ASN A 77 6.49 17.15 14.58
CA ASN A 77 6.59 17.63 13.21
C ASN A 77 5.22 17.69 12.53
N ARG A 78 4.73 18.91 12.29
CA ARG A 78 3.44 19.15 11.63
C ARG A 78 3.36 18.58 10.21
N VAL A 79 4.47 18.54 9.47
CA VAL A 79 4.50 17.95 8.12
C VAL A 79 4.30 16.44 8.21
N LEU A 80 4.95 15.80 9.18
CA LEU A 80 4.79 14.37 9.41
C LEU A 80 3.37 14.03 9.86
N GLU A 81 2.82 14.82 10.77
CA GLU A 81 1.43 14.72 11.22
C GLU A 81 0.44 14.82 10.04
N GLN A 82 0.63 15.81 9.15
CA GLN A 82 -0.18 15.96 7.95
C GLN A 82 -0.09 14.74 7.03
N ARG A 83 1.10 14.14 6.85
CA ARG A 83 1.26 12.94 6.04
C ARG A 83 0.52 11.74 6.65
N VAL A 84 0.54 11.58 7.97
CA VAL A 84 -0.24 10.53 8.66
C VAL A 84 -1.73 10.74 8.43
N LYS A 85 -2.23 11.98 8.57
CA LYS A 85 -3.64 12.31 8.29
C LYS A 85 -4.02 12.01 6.84
N GLN A 86 -3.19 12.42 5.87
CA GLN A 86 -3.40 12.15 4.45
C GLN A 86 -3.44 10.65 4.13
N LEU A 87 -2.65 9.82 4.82
CA LEU A 87 -2.72 8.37 4.67
C LEU A 87 -4.11 7.86 5.07
N GLY A 88 -4.61 8.25 6.25
CA GLY A 88 -5.93 7.89 6.73
C GLY A 88 -7.06 8.36 5.81
N GLU A 89 -6.98 9.59 5.31
CA GLU A 89 -7.92 10.14 4.32
C GLU A 89 -7.94 9.32 3.04
N LYS A 90 -6.77 8.97 2.49
CA LYS A 90 -6.67 8.16 1.27
C LYS A 90 -7.27 6.77 1.48
N VAL A 91 -6.91 6.09 2.56
CA VAL A 91 -7.47 4.76 2.89
C VAL A 91 -8.99 4.82 2.98
N THR A 92 -9.54 5.79 3.73
CA THR A 92 -10.98 5.94 3.92
C THR A 92 -11.69 6.25 2.60
N ARG A 93 -11.13 7.16 1.79
CA ARG A 93 -11.69 7.54 0.50
C ARG A 93 -11.69 6.37 -0.49
N PHE A 94 -10.59 5.62 -0.59
CA PHE A 94 -10.55 4.44 -1.44
C PHE A 94 -11.47 3.33 -0.93
N ALA A 95 -11.54 3.12 0.39
CA ALA A 95 -12.45 2.13 0.97
C ALA A 95 -13.91 2.48 0.70
N TYR A 96 -14.26 3.76 0.77
CA TYR A 96 -15.57 4.26 0.38
C TYR A 96 -15.84 3.99 -1.10
N LEU A 97 -14.95 4.40 -2.01
CA LEU A 97 -15.10 4.18 -3.45
C LEU A 97 -15.25 2.69 -3.82
N HIS A 98 -14.50 1.81 -3.15
CA HIS A 98 -14.56 0.36 -3.34
C HIS A 98 -15.89 -0.27 -2.87
N LYS A 99 -16.64 0.41 -2.00
CA LYS A 99 -17.95 -0.05 -1.50
C LYS A 99 -19.13 0.41 -2.35
N ILE A 100 -18.96 1.44 -3.18
CA ILE A 100 -20.03 1.92 -4.06
C ILE A 100 -20.16 0.92 -5.22
N GLY A 101 -21.38 0.57 -5.63
CA GLY A 101 -21.65 -0.33 -6.77
C GLY A 101 -20.98 0.06 -8.10
N LYS A 102 -20.36 1.24 -8.16
CA LYS A 102 -19.43 1.68 -9.21
C LYS A 102 -18.22 0.78 -9.38
N SER A 103 -17.79 0.03 -8.37
CA SER A 103 -16.70 -0.94 -8.52
C SER A 103 -17.11 -2.15 -9.36
N GLU A 104 -18.33 -2.64 -9.21
CA GLU A 104 -18.91 -3.68 -10.09
C GLU A 104 -19.13 -3.14 -11.50
N GLU A 105 -19.66 -1.92 -11.61
CA GLU A 105 -19.77 -1.20 -12.89
C GLU A 105 -18.40 -1.02 -13.58
N PHE A 106 -17.36 -0.65 -12.82
CA PHE A 106 -16.00 -0.51 -13.30
C PHE A 106 -15.40 -1.85 -13.73
N LEU A 107 -15.59 -2.91 -12.95
CA LEU A 107 -15.11 -4.25 -13.30
C LEU A 107 -15.82 -4.77 -14.56
N ASN A 108 -17.13 -4.57 -14.68
CA ASN A 108 -17.90 -4.91 -15.88
C ASN A 108 -17.41 -4.10 -17.09
N ALA A 109 -17.21 -2.79 -16.94
CA ALA A 109 -16.67 -1.94 -17.98
C ALA A 109 -15.24 -2.32 -18.39
N TRP A 110 -14.40 -2.77 -17.45
CA TRP A 110 -13.04 -3.21 -17.70
C TRP A 110 -12.98 -4.56 -18.42
N GLN A 111 -13.88 -5.50 -18.09
CA GLN A 111 -13.97 -6.80 -18.77
C GLN A 111 -14.34 -6.66 -20.25
N VAL A 112 -15.16 -5.67 -20.59
CA VAL A 112 -15.54 -5.37 -21.98
C VAL A 112 -14.67 -4.29 -22.62
N ALA A 113 -13.67 -3.79 -21.90
CA ALA A 113 -12.80 -2.75 -22.43
C ALA A 113 -11.99 -3.30 -23.62
N PRO A 114 -11.83 -2.52 -24.69
CA PRO A 114 -11.01 -2.92 -25.82
C PRO A 114 -9.56 -3.18 -25.35
N VAL A 115 -8.89 -4.11 -26.04
CA VAL A 115 -7.49 -4.46 -25.75
C VAL A 115 -6.65 -3.18 -25.74
N ASN A 116 -5.80 -3.07 -24.71
CA ASN A 116 -4.93 -1.91 -24.51
C ASN A 116 -4.20 -1.56 -25.83
N PRO A 117 -4.40 -0.35 -26.39
CA PRO A 117 -3.76 0.05 -27.66
C PRO A 117 -2.23 -0.02 -27.62
N GLY A 118 -1.64 0.09 -26.42
CA GLY A 118 -0.19 -0.06 -26.22
C GLY A 118 0.32 -1.51 -26.26
N GLY A 119 -0.57 -2.51 -26.18
CA GLY A 119 -0.24 -3.93 -26.32
C GLY A 119 -0.08 -4.39 -27.77
N GLU A 120 -0.58 -3.61 -28.73
CA GLU A 120 -0.47 -3.88 -30.17
C GLU A 120 0.83 -3.34 -30.79
N ARG A 121 1.98 -3.45 -30.11
CA ARG A 121 3.24 -3.36 -30.87
C ARG A 121 3.38 -4.63 -31.67
N LYS A 122 2.89 -4.59 -32.92
CA LYS A 122 3.22 -5.56 -33.97
C LYS A 122 4.71 -5.87 -33.88
N VAL A 123 5.04 -7.09 -33.48
CA VAL A 123 6.38 -7.64 -33.64
C VAL A 123 6.65 -7.59 -35.14
N LYS A 124 7.40 -6.58 -35.61
CA LYS A 124 8.00 -6.62 -36.93
C LYS A 124 8.92 -7.84 -36.89
N LYS A 125 8.48 -8.95 -37.50
CA LYS A 125 9.38 -10.04 -37.88
C LYS A 125 10.45 -9.40 -38.77
N GLY A 126 11.60 -9.08 -38.19
CA GLY A 126 12.77 -8.69 -38.95
C GLY A 126 13.16 -9.87 -39.83
N ASN A 127 13.27 -9.65 -41.13
CA ASN A 127 13.98 -10.55 -42.01
C ASN A 127 15.37 -10.76 -41.44
N ARG A 128 15.69 -12.01 -41.09
CA ARG A 128 17.07 -12.45 -41.00
C ARG A 128 17.65 -12.39 -42.40
N ILE A 129 18.69 -11.57 -42.54
CA ILE A 129 19.75 -11.76 -43.55
C ILE A 129 20.79 -12.67 -42.90
#